data_AF-A0AAE6WQN1-F1
#
_entry.id   AF-A0AAE6WQN1-F1
#
_cell.length_a   1.000
_cell.length_b   1.000
_cell.length_c   1.000
_cell.angle_alpha   90.00
_cell.angle_beta   90.00
_cell.angle_gamma   90.00
#
_symmetry.space_group_name_H-M   'P 1'
#
loop_
_entity.id
_entity.type
_entity.pdbx_description
1 polymer ?
#
loop_
_entity_poly.entity_id
_entity_poly.type
_entity_poly.pdbx_seq_one_letter_code
_entity_poly.pdbx_strand_id
1 'polypeptide(L)'
;MTRAAVQAVIDFQVKERKKQEKAKKDWRLRNTKLLLKNYRSFVAHSHDIQKEIDAFKKAKALEELYSEDFAVESIKRSKQRTYAMVQFMERMLDVYRTMCEESEQPEDMRRYQVICEMYISAEKTTAEKIAKCHFIDLRTVYRDINEASKALSVLIFGVDAIEFS
;
A
#
# COMPACT_ATOMS: atom_id res chain seq x y z
N MET A 1 30.08 5.34 36.72
CA MET A 1 28.63 5.25 36.47
C MET A 1 28.05 4.16 37.37
N THR A 2 26.96 4.43 38.08
CA THR A 2 26.30 3.44 38.95
C THR A 2 25.50 2.44 38.12
N ARG A 3 25.33 1.21 38.61
CA ARG A 3 24.50 0.16 37.97
C ARG A 3 23.07 0.67 37.65
N ALA A 4 22.52 1.51 38.53
CA ALA A 4 21.23 2.17 38.33
C ALA A 4 21.24 3.15 37.14
N ALA A 5 22.31 3.91 36.94
CA ALA A 5 22.43 4.81 35.78
C ALA A 5 22.53 4.03 34.46
N VAL A 6 23.28 2.91 34.45
CA VAL A 6 23.36 2.02 33.27
C VAL A 6 22.00 1.41 32.94
N GLN A 7 21.27 0.92 33.96
CA GLN A 7 19.93 0.35 33.75
C GLN A 7 18.94 1.39 33.22
N ALA A 8 18.94 2.60 33.78
CA ALA A 8 18.07 3.67 33.31
C ALA A 8 18.33 4.06 31.85
N VAL A 9 19.59 4.05 31.41
CA VAL A 9 19.96 4.29 30.01
C VAL A 9 19.45 3.17 29.11
N ILE A 10 19.59 1.90 29.51
CA ILE A 10 19.08 0.75 28.74
C ILE A 10 17.56 0.82 28.62
N ASP A 11 16.85 1.07 29.71
CA ASP A 11 15.38 1.13 29.73
C ASP A 11 14.87 2.28 28.86
N PHE A 12 15.54 3.44 28.91
CA PHE A 12 15.24 4.56 28.04
C PHE A 12 15.43 4.21 26.56
N GLN A 13 16.55 3.57 26.20
CA GLN A 13 16.80 3.13 24.82
C GLN A 13 15.79 2.11 24.32
N VAL A 14 15.39 1.14 25.15
CA VAL A 14 14.35 0.16 24.81
C VAL A 14 13.00 0.87 24.58
N LYS A 15 12.64 1.83 25.44
CA LYS A 15 11.41 2.60 25.30
C LYS A 15 11.39 3.43 24.02
N GLU A 16 12.49 4.11 23.69
CA GLU A 16 12.59 4.90 22.46
C GLU A 16 12.55 4.02 21.21
N ARG A 17 13.19 2.85 21.20
CA ARG A 17 13.08 1.87 20.10
C ARG A 17 11.63 1.44 19.87
N LYS A 18 10.93 1.02 20.92
CA LYS A 18 9.50 0.62 20.83
C LYS A 18 8.62 1.75 20.29
N LYS A 19 8.89 2.99 20.69
CA LYS A 19 8.16 4.17 20.20
C LYS A 19 8.41 4.41 18.71
N GLN A 20 9.66 4.28 18.25
CA GLN A 20 10.02 4.41 16.84
C GLN A 20 9.41 3.30 15.98
N GLU A 21 9.42 2.05 16.46
CA GLU A 21 8.80 0.91 15.78
C GLU A 21 7.29 1.09 15.62
N LYS A 22 6.62 1.51 16.69
CA LYS A 22 5.19 1.85 16.63
C LYS A 22 4.91 2.97 15.62
N ALA A 23 5.69 4.04 15.64
CA ALA A 23 5.52 5.16 14.70
C ALA A 23 5.71 4.71 13.24
N LYS A 24 6.69 3.82 12.97
CA LYS A 24 6.89 3.23 11.65
C LYS A 24 5.69 2.36 11.23
N LYS A 25 5.16 1.53 12.13
CA LYS A 25 3.98 0.69 11.89
C LYS A 25 2.75 1.53 11.56
N ASP A 26 2.48 2.56 12.36
CA ASP A 26 1.35 3.47 12.14
C ASP A 26 1.48 4.21 10.80
N TRP A 27 2.70 4.66 10.46
CA TRP A 27 2.99 5.30 9.18
C TRP A 27 2.75 4.37 7.98
N ARG A 28 3.22 3.11 8.04
CA ARG A 28 3.03 2.11 6.98
C ARG A 28 1.55 1.78 6.77
N LEU A 29 0.81 1.56 7.86
CA LEU A 29 -0.63 1.29 7.78
C LEU A 29 -1.38 2.49 7.19
N ARG A 30 -1.04 3.71 7.63
CA ARG A 30 -1.65 4.94 7.10
C ARG A 30 -1.40 5.06 5.59
N ASN A 31 -0.18 4.80 5.13
CA ASN A 31 0.16 4.87 3.72
C ASN A 31 -0.52 3.78 2.90
N THR A 32 -0.62 2.55 3.42
CA THR A 32 -1.38 1.47 2.78
C THR A 32 -2.84 1.86 2.57
N LYS A 33 -3.49 2.43 3.60
CA LYS A 33 -4.86 2.94 3.48
C LYS A 33 -4.97 4.08 2.46
N LEU A 34 -3.96 4.96 2.39
CA LEU A 34 -3.93 6.05 1.41
C LEU A 34 -3.79 5.52 -0.03
N LEU A 35 -2.97 4.49 -0.23
CA LEU A 35 -2.81 3.83 -1.53
C LEU A 35 -4.13 3.18 -1.97
N LEU A 36 -4.77 2.41 -1.09
CA LEU A 36 -6.06 1.78 -1.37
C LEU A 36 -7.15 2.82 -1.70
N LYS A 37 -7.26 3.88 -0.89
CA LYS A 37 -8.25 4.93 -1.10
C LYS A 37 -8.11 5.63 -2.46
N ASN A 38 -6.89 5.75 -2.97
CA ASN A 38 -6.58 6.42 -4.24
C ASN A 38 -6.30 5.45 -5.40
N TYR A 39 -6.44 4.14 -5.17
CA TYR A 39 -6.03 3.11 -6.12
C TYR A 39 -6.59 3.33 -7.54
N ARG A 40 -7.92 3.52 -7.65
CA ARG A 40 -8.59 3.76 -8.95
C ARG A 40 -8.04 4.96 -9.69
N SER A 41 -7.71 6.04 -8.96
CA SER A 41 -7.13 7.26 -9.54
C SER A 41 -5.74 6.98 -10.08
N PHE A 42 -4.92 6.26 -9.30
CA PHE A 42 -3.59 5.88 -9.75
C PHE A 42 -3.62 4.94 -10.95
N VAL A 43 -4.52 3.96 -11.01
CA VAL A 43 -4.69 3.08 -12.18
C VAL A 43 -5.09 3.88 -13.42
N ALA A 44 -6.08 4.77 -13.30
CA ALA A 44 -6.51 5.62 -14.41
C ALA A 44 -5.34 6.46 -14.95
N HIS A 45 -4.58 7.11 -14.06
CA HIS A 45 -3.40 7.87 -14.43
C HIS A 45 -2.26 6.99 -14.98
N SER A 46 -2.09 5.77 -14.48
CA SER A 46 -1.03 4.84 -14.88
C SER A 46 -1.12 4.44 -16.35
N HIS A 47 -2.33 4.24 -16.87
CA HIS A 47 -2.55 3.93 -18.28
C HIS A 47 -2.14 5.09 -19.20
N ASP A 48 -2.46 6.33 -18.82
CA ASP A 48 -2.02 7.52 -19.55
C ASP A 48 -0.51 7.71 -19.46
N ILE A 49 0.07 7.47 -18.27
CA ILE A 49 1.51 7.48 -18.04
C ILE A 49 2.23 6.46 -18.92
N GLN A 50 1.71 5.24 -19.09
CA GLN A 50 2.36 4.22 -19.92
C GLN A 50 2.48 4.68 -21.38
N LYS A 51 1.40 5.25 -21.94
CA LYS A 51 1.40 5.81 -23.31
C LYS A 51 2.40 6.95 -23.43
N GLU A 52 2.45 7.83 -22.45
CA GLU A 52 3.42 8.92 -22.42
C GLU A 52 4.85 8.41 -22.27
N ILE A 53 5.13 7.44 -21.40
CA ILE A 53 6.46 6.82 -21.24
C ILE A 53 6.92 6.23 -22.57
N ASP A 54 6.05 5.55 -23.30
CA ASP A 54 6.37 4.97 -24.61
C ASP A 54 6.59 6.06 -25.67
N ALA A 55 5.81 7.14 -25.64
CA ALA A 55 6.04 8.31 -26.47
C ALA A 55 7.37 9.01 -26.13
N PHE A 56 7.70 9.17 -24.85
CA PHE A 56 8.98 9.73 -24.38
C PHE A 56 10.15 8.85 -24.75
N LYS A 57 10.04 7.52 -24.74
CA LYS A 57 11.11 6.63 -25.23
C LYS A 57 11.36 6.84 -26.72
N LYS A 58 10.30 6.96 -27.51
CA LYS A 58 10.39 7.26 -28.95
C LYS A 58 10.98 8.65 -29.21
N ALA A 59 10.54 9.67 -28.45
CA ALA A 59 11.04 11.02 -28.55
C ALA A 59 12.48 11.16 -28.05
N LYS A 60 12.86 10.48 -26.97
CA LYS A 60 14.25 10.47 -26.45
C LYS A 60 15.23 9.85 -27.45
N ALA A 61 14.82 8.79 -28.17
CA ALA A 61 15.62 8.26 -29.27
C ALA A 61 15.85 9.29 -30.41
N LEU A 62 14.97 10.30 -30.52
CA LEU A 62 15.09 11.42 -31.45
C LEU A 62 15.83 12.64 -30.82
N GLU A 63 15.71 12.85 -29.51
CA GLU A 63 16.30 13.94 -28.72
C GLU A 63 17.74 13.64 -28.28
N GLU A 64 18.20 12.40 -28.30
CA GLU A 64 19.64 12.05 -28.22
C GLU A 64 20.47 12.68 -29.37
N LEU A 65 19.81 13.29 -30.37
CA LEU A 65 20.42 14.17 -31.38
C LEU A 65 20.54 15.66 -30.93
N TYR A 66 19.76 16.14 -29.95
CA TYR A 66 19.69 17.55 -29.51
C TYR A 66 19.25 17.67 -28.02
N SER A 67 20.13 18.18 -27.15
CA SER A 67 20.09 18.09 -25.66
C SER A 67 18.97 18.80 -24.86
N GLU A 68 18.90 18.46 -23.55
CA GLU A 68 17.76 18.45 -22.59
C GLU A 68 17.49 19.68 -21.66
N ASP A 69 16.28 19.72 -21.08
CA ASP A 69 15.76 20.66 -20.05
C ASP A 69 15.32 19.93 -18.73
N PHE A 70 15.62 20.50 -17.55
CA PHE A 70 15.60 19.83 -16.23
C PHE A 70 14.20 19.61 -15.61
N ALA A 71 13.24 20.49 -15.90
CA ALA A 71 11.88 20.39 -15.34
C ALA A 71 11.10 19.17 -15.90
N VAL A 72 11.35 18.83 -17.16
CA VAL A 72 10.75 17.68 -17.85
C VAL A 72 11.16 16.37 -17.20
N GLU A 73 12.43 16.25 -16.80
CA GLU A 73 12.98 15.05 -16.17
C GLU A 73 12.35 14.78 -14.79
N SER A 74 12.07 15.81 -14.00
CA SER A 74 11.41 15.66 -12.69
C SER A 74 9.96 15.16 -12.80
N ILE A 75 9.21 15.66 -13.79
CA ILE A 75 7.83 15.21 -14.07
C ILE A 75 7.83 13.75 -14.51
N LYS A 76 8.74 13.39 -15.42
CA LYS A 76 8.92 12.03 -15.93
C LYS A 76 9.19 11.03 -14.81
N ARG A 77 10.12 11.36 -13.89
CA ARG A 77 10.42 10.53 -12.72
C ARG A 77 9.23 10.33 -11.80
N SER A 78 8.44 11.39 -11.58
CA SER A 78 7.21 11.30 -10.76
C SER A 78 6.20 10.34 -11.38
N LYS A 79 5.96 10.47 -12.70
CA LYS A 79 5.08 9.58 -13.46
C LYS A 79 5.54 8.13 -13.43
N GLN A 80 6.82 7.87 -13.67
CA GLN A 80 7.42 6.53 -13.58
C GLN A 80 7.26 5.92 -12.19
N ARG A 81 7.41 6.72 -11.12
CA ARG A 81 7.20 6.26 -9.75
C ARG A 81 5.76 5.85 -9.49
N THR A 82 4.79 6.65 -9.94
CA THR A 82 3.36 6.31 -9.84
C THR A 82 3.05 5.01 -10.59
N TYR A 83 3.55 4.86 -11.82
CA TYR A 83 3.37 3.65 -12.62
C TYR A 83 3.93 2.41 -11.90
N ALA A 84 5.19 2.48 -11.43
CA ALA A 84 5.81 1.40 -10.68
C ALA A 84 5.03 1.06 -9.40
N MET A 85 4.49 2.05 -8.71
CA MET A 85 3.70 1.85 -7.50
C MET A 85 2.38 1.14 -7.79
N VAL A 86 1.68 1.47 -8.88
CA VAL A 86 0.46 0.77 -9.29
C VAL A 86 0.75 -0.69 -9.61
N GLN A 87 1.78 -0.95 -10.42
CA GLN A 87 2.21 -2.30 -10.76
C GLN A 87 2.60 -3.12 -9.52
N PHE A 88 3.26 -2.48 -8.56
CA PHE A 88 3.60 -3.12 -7.29
C PHE A 88 2.35 -3.43 -6.44
N MET A 89 1.39 -2.50 -6.36
CA MET A 89 0.12 -2.69 -5.66
C MET A 89 -0.69 -3.84 -6.24
N GLU A 90 -0.79 -3.94 -7.58
CA GLU A 90 -1.47 -5.05 -8.27
C GLU A 90 -0.88 -6.40 -7.85
N ARG A 91 0.45 -6.54 -7.89
CA ARG A 91 1.13 -7.77 -7.45
C ARG A 91 0.87 -8.10 -5.98
N MET A 92 0.88 -7.09 -5.09
CA MET A 92 0.62 -7.33 -3.66
C MET A 92 -0.84 -7.70 -3.40
N LEU A 93 -1.77 -7.20 -4.18
CA LEU A 93 -3.18 -7.62 -4.13
C LEU A 93 -3.34 -9.07 -4.60
N ASP A 94 -2.60 -9.49 -5.63
CA ASP A 94 -2.61 -10.90 -6.10
C ASP A 94 -2.01 -11.86 -5.07
N VAL A 95 -0.89 -11.47 -4.43
CA VAL A 95 -0.31 -12.24 -3.32
C VAL A 95 -1.30 -12.34 -2.17
N TYR A 96 -1.93 -11.22 -1.79
CA TYR A 96 -2.93 -11.20 -0.73
C TYR A 96 -4.14 -12.10 -1.06
N ARG A 97 -4.63 -12.05 -2.30
CA ARG A 97 -5.68 -12.95 -2.79
C ARG A 97 -5.30 -14.41 -2.59
N THR A 98 -4.11 -14.80 -3.05
CA THR A 98 -3.62 -16.18 -2.96
C THR A 98 -3.57 -16.65 -1.51
N MET A 99 -3.04 -15.82 -0.61
CA MET A 99 -3.01 -16.12 0.84
C MET A 99 -4.42 -16.30 1.42
N CYS A 100 -5.39 -15.49 0.99
CA CYS A 100 -6.77 -15.60 1.46
C CYS A 100 -7.50 -16.82 0.89
N GLU A 101 -7.19 -17.24 -0.33
CA GLU A 101 -7.74 -18.44 -0.96
C GLU A 101 -7.21 -19.73 -0.33
N GLU A 102 -5.95 -19.73 0.11
CA GLU A 102 -5.31 -20.85 0.81
C GLU A 102 -5.64 -20.90 2.31
N SER A 103 -6.26 -19.86 2.86
CA SER A 103 -6.60 -19.78 4.28
C SER A 103 -7.79 -20.68 4.62
N GLU A 104 -7.69 -21.42 5.72
CA GLU A 104 -8.81 -22.18 6.29
C GLU A 104 -9.89 -21.27 6.89
N GLN A 105 -9.61 -19.97 7.05
CA GLN A 105 -10.54 -19.00 7.63
C GLN A 105 -11.39 -18.33 6.54
N PRO A 106 -12.72 -18.57 6.49
CA PRO A 106 -13.59 -17.96 5.48
C PRO A 106 -13.63 -16.43 5.57
N GLU A 107 -13.31 -15.86 6.74
CA GLU A 107 -13.20 -14.42 6.91
C GLU A 107 -12.10 -13.80 6.05
N ASP A 108 -11.02 -14.52 5.74
CA ASP A 108 -9.90 -13.96 4.99
C ASP A 108 -10.29 -13.70 3.54
N MET A 109 -10.99 -14.64 2.90
CA MET A 109 -11.52 -14.41 1.57
C MET A 109 -12.57 -13.28 1.55
N ARG A 110 -13.42 -13.20 2.59
CA ARG A 110 -14.36 -12.07 2.74
C ARG A 110 -13.62 -10.73 2.84
N ARG A 111 -12.55 -10.65 3.62
CA ARG A 111 -11.72 -9.43 3.77
C ARG A 111 -11.11 -8.99 2.44
N TYR A 112 -10.60 -9.94 1.65
CA TYR A 112 -10.13 -9.67 0.30
C TYR A 112 -11.25 -9.08 -0.58
N GLN A 113 -12.41 -9.74 -0.64
CA GLN A 113 -13.58 -9.29 -1.41
C GLN A 113 -14.03 -7.89 -0.99
N VAL A 114 -14.10 -7.61 0.32
CA VAL A 114 -14.44 -6.29 0.87
C VAL A 114 -13.47 -5.20 0.38
N ILE A 115 -12.15 -5.46 0.36
CA ILE A 115 -11.17 -4.51 -0.19
C ILE A 115 -11.38 -4.31 -1.69
N CYS A 116 -11.63 -5.38 -2.44
CA CYS A 116 -11.88 -5.31 -3.86
C CYS A 116 -13.09 -4.43 -4.17
N GLU A 117 -14.24 -4.73 -3.56
CA GLU A 117 -15.49 -3.97 -3.74
C GLU A 117 -15.34 -2.50 -3.31
N MET A 118 -14.66 -2.25 -2.20
CA MET A 118 -14.50 -0.89 -1.67
C MET A 118 -13.54 -0.05 -2.52
N TYR A 119 -12.39 -0.60 -2.94
CA TYR A 119 -11.27 0.19 -3.46
C TYR A 119 -10.78 -0.18 -4.86
N ILE A 120 -10.94 -1.42 -5.30
CA ILE A 120 -10.24 -1.95 -6.49
C ILE A 120 -11.17 -2.05 -7.69
N SER A 121 -12.35 -2.65 -7.52
CA SER A 121 -13.34 -2.85 -8.59
C SER A 121 -13.70 -1.53 -9.27
N ALA A 122 -13.95 -1.58 -10.59
CA ALA A 122 -14.23 -0.39 -11.40
C ALA A 122 -15.40 0.44 -10.83
N GLU A 123 -16.45 -0.23 -10.39
CA GLU A 123 -17.59 0.40 -9.72
C GLU A 123 -17.28 0.70 -8.25
N LYS A 124 -17.68 1.89 -7.80
CA LYS A 124 -17.60 2.27 -6.39
C LYS A 124 -18.79 1.69 -5.64
N THR A 125 -18.51 0.89 -4.61
CA THR A 125 -19.51 0.34 -3.68
C THR A 125 -19.47 1.11 -2.36
N THR A 126 -20.59 1.13 -1.63
CA THR A 126 -20.65 1.71 -0.27
C THR A 126 -20.54 0.62 0.78
N ALA A 127 -20.09 0.96 1.99
CA ALA A 127 -19.96 -0.01 3.08
C ALA A 127 -21.30 -0.67 3.43
N GLU A 128 -22.43 0.03 3.28
CA GLU A 128 -23.78 -0.50 3.51
C GLU A 128 -24.18 -1.54 2.47
N LYS A 129 -23.77 -1.36 1.20
CA LYS A 129 -24.01 -2.34 0.14
C LYS A 129 -23.15 -3.58 0.35
N ILE A 130 -21.88 -3.41 0.71
CA ILE A 130 -20.97 -4.51 1.04
C ILE A 130 -21.51 -5.31 2.24
N ALA A 131 -21.94 -4.63 3.29
CA ALA A 131 -22.54 -5.25 4.48
C ALA A 131 -23.73 -6.16 4.11
N LYS A 132 -24.63 -5.65 3.25
CA LYS A 132 -25.78 -6.42 2.75
C LYS A 132 -25.34 -7.60 1.88
N CYS A 133 -24.37 -7.42 0.99
CA CYS A 133 -23.86 -8.46 0.09
C CYS A 133 -23.29 -9.65 0.86
N HIS A 134 -22.50 -9.37 1.90
CA HIS A 134 -21.79 -10.37 2.70
C HIS A 134 -22.58 -10.84 3.94
N PHE A 135 -23.81 -10.35 4.14
CA PHE A 135 -24.64 -10.63 5.32
C PHE A 135 -23.92 -10.35 6.65
N ILE A 136 -23.20 -9.24 6.73
CA ILE A 136 -22.46 -8.78 7.91
C ILE A 136 -22.95 -7.40 8.35
N ASP A 137 -22.65 -7.02 9.58
CA ASP A 137 -22.92 -5.67 10.06
C ASP A 137 -21.90 -4.65 9.50
N LEU A 138 -22.29 -3.37 9.51
CA LEU A 138 -21.47 -2.28 8.99
C LEU A 138 -20.12 -2.15 9.72
N ARG A 139 -20.07 -2.43 11.02
CA ARG A 139 -18.82 -2.38 11.80
C ARG A 139 -17.88 -3.51 11.38
N THR A 140 -18.40 -4.66 11.01
CA THR A 140 -17.60 -5.77 10.45
C THR A 140 -16.99 -5.39 9.11
N VAL A 141 -17.69 -4.65 8.23
CA VAL A 141 -17.07 -4.14 6.98
C VAL A 141 -15.83 -3.29 7.27
N TYR A 142 -15.93 -2.32 8.20
CA TYR A 142 -14.79 -1.48 8.56
C TYR A 142 -13.67 -2.24 9.26
N ARG A 143 -14.02 -3.26 10.07
CA ARG A 143 -13.06 -4.17 10.68
C ARG A 143 -12.32 -4.96 9.60
N ASP A 144 -13.02 -5.52 8.64
CA ASP A 144 -12.45 -6.31 7.55
C ASP A 144 -11.53 -5.45 6.67
N ILE A 145 -11.94 -4.22 6.33
CA ILE A 145 -11.07 -3.23 5.65
C ILE A 145 -9.78 -2.99 6.46
N ASN A 146 -9.90 -2.86 7.79
CA ASN A 146 -8.76 -2.58 8.65
C ASN A 146 -7.79 -3.77 8.73
N GLU A 147 -8.29 -4.99 8.88
CA GLU A 147 -7.46 -6.19 8.93
C GLU A 147 -6.80 -6.48 7.58
N ALA A 148 -7.54 -6.35 6.48
CA ALA A 148 -6.96 -6.45 5.14
C ALA A 148 -5.89 -5.39 4.88
N SER A 149 -6.12 -4.13 5.34
CA SER A 149 -5.12 -3.07 5.23
C SER A 149 -3.85 -3.37 6.04
N LYS A 150 -3.95 -4.06 7.18
CA LYS A 150 -2.78 -4.49 7.96
C LYS A 150 -2.01 -5.58 7.23
N ALA A 151 -2.70 -6.59 6.70
CA ALA A 151 -2.09 -7.66 5.93
C ALA A 151 -1.35 -7.12 4.69
N LEU A 152 -2.03 -6.26 3.90
CA LEU A 152 -1.41 -5.58 2.77
C LEU A 152 -0.25 -4.67 3.19
N SER A 153 -0.32 -4.01 4.35
CA SER A 153 0.80 -3.21 4.85
C SER A 153 2.02 -4.06 5.17
N VAL A 154 1.87 -5.34 5.51
CA VAL A 154 3.01 -6.25 5.67
C VAL A 154 3.57 -6.63 4.31
N LEU A 155 2.72 -6.97 3.34
CA LEU A 155 3.14 -7.32 1.98
C LEU A 155 3.88 -6.18 1.27
N ILE A 156 3.35 -4.96 1.35
CA ILE A 156 3.88 -3.77 0.67
C ILE A 156 5.23 -3.35 1.24
N PHE A 157 5.44 -3.49 2.55
CA PHE A 157 6.63 -2.96 3.24
C PHE A 157 7.60 -4.06 3.73
N GLY A 158 7.28 -5.34 3.52
CA GLY A 158 8.16 -6.47 3.79
C GLY A 158 8.30 -6.84 5.28
N VAL A 159 9.31 -7.67 5.57
CA VAL A 159 9.56 -8.26 6.91
C VAL A 159 9.77 -7.19 8.00
N ASP A 160 10.21 -5.99 7.64
CA ASP A 160 10.30 -4.83 8.56
C ASP A 160 8.94 -4.39 9.14
N ALA A 161 7.84 -4.93 8.62
CA ALA A 161 6.48 -4.74 9.13
C ALA A 161 6.01 -5.83 10.12
N ILE A 162 6.76 -6.93 10.27
CA ILE A 162 6.43 -8.06 11.15
C ILE A 162 7.13 -7.87 12.51
N GLU A 163 6.37 -7.96 13.60
CA GLU A 163 6.94 -8.07 14.95
C GLU A 163 7.14 -9.55 15.26
N PHE A 164 8.38 -9.97 15.52
CA PHE A 164 8.63 -11.19 16.28
C PHE A 164 8.46 -10.83 17.76
N SER A 165 7.36 -11.28 18.36
CA SER A 165 7.09 -11.16 19.80
C SER A 165 8.00 -12.05 20.62
#